data_AF-A0A964URG4-F1
#
_entry.id   AF-A0A964URG4-F1
#
_cell.length_a   1.000
_cell.length_b   1.000
_cell.length_c   1.000
_cell.angle_alpha   90.00
_cell.angle_beta   90.00
_cell.angle_gamma   90.00
#
_symmetry.space_group_name_H-M   'P 1'
#
loop_
_entity.id
_entity.type
_entity.pdbx_description
1 polymer ?
#
loop_
_entity_poly.entity_id
_entity_poly.type
_entity_poly.pdbx_seq_one_letter_code
_entity_poly.pdbx_strand_id
1 'polypeptide(L)'
;MPFRAPLTNHHADATPCPAAHRHTSSGKPLRADCPGRAYTQAVCSCGEWEMTGRAKGYVNECRRRHLADHAERPKVLRDLPGLDAS
;
A
#
# COMPACT_ATOMS: atom_id res chain seq x y z
N MET A 1 13.05 8.45 -7.18
CA MET A 1 12.50 8.30 -5.82
C MET A 1 11.87 6.91 -5.72
N PRO A 2 12.01 6.17 -4.60
CA PRO A 2 11.31 4.90 -4.44
C PRO A 2 9.81 5.12 -4.29
N PHE A 3 9.00 4.29 -4.96
CA PHE A 3 7.55 4.32 -4.80
C PHE A 3 7.17 3.90 -3.38
N ARG A 4 6.20 4.61 -2.78
CA ARG A 4 5.71 4.35 -1.42
C ARG A 4 4.21 4.19 -1.45
N ALA A 5 3.71 3.22 -0.71
CA ALA A 5 2.28 3.01 -0.53
C ALA A 5 1.96 2.86 0.97
N PRO A 6 1.86 3.96 1.75
CA PRO A 6 1.57 3.87 3.18
C PRO A 6 0.22 3.19 3.42
N LEU A 7 0.14 2.36 4.47
CA LEU A 7 -1.14 1.83 4.93
C LEU A 7 -1.78 2.80 5.91
N THR A 8 -2.97 3.27 5.57
CA THR A 8 -3.81 4.08 6.44
C THR A 8 -5.02 3.25 6.89
N ASN A 9 -5.41 3.43 8.15
CA ASN A 9 -6.63 2.81 8.69
C ASN A 9 -7.70 3.89 8.75
N HIS A 10 -8.94 3.54 8.47
CA HIS A 10 -10.04 4.49 8.42
C HIS A 10 -11.23 3.99 9.23
N HIS A 11 -11.97 4.95 9.77
CA HIS A 11 -13.26 4.75 10.43
C HIS A 11 -14.40 4.60 9.41
N ALA A 12 -15.61 4.32 9.88
CA ALA A 12 -16.78 4.13 9.00
C ALA A 12 -17.13 5.43 8.24
N ASP A 13 -16.95 6.56 8.91
CA ASP A 13 -17.05 7.94 8.40
C ASP A 13 -15.85 8.38 7.53
N ALA A 14 -15.01 7.43 7.09
CA ALA A 14 -13.84 7.64 6.23
C ALA A 14 -12.75 8.55 6.84
N THR A 15 -12.85 8.86 8.13
CA THR A 15 -11.82 9.63 8.84
C THR A 15 -10.59 8.74 9.09
N PRO A 16 -9.36 9.28 8.91
CA PRO A 16 -8.15 8.53 9.15
C PRO A 16 -8.00 8.25 10.64
N CYS A 17 -7.86 6.97 10.98
CA CYS A 17 -7.62 6.54 12.33
C CYS A 17 -6.15 6.83 12.71
N PRO A 18 -5.89 7.58 13.81
CA PRO A 18 -4.55 7.92 14.27
C PRO A 18 -3.66 6.68 14.44
N ALA A 19 -2.38 6.79 14.11
CA ALA A 19 -1.41 5.71 14.30
C ALA A 19 -1.26 5.30 15.78
N ALA A 20 -1.55 6.22 16.71
CA ALA A 20 -1.59 5.94 18.14
C ALA A 20 -2.73 4.98 18.55
N HIS A 21 -3.78 4.88 17.74
CA HIS A 21 -4.89 3.96 17.98
C HIS A 21 -4.46 2.54 17.56
N ARG A 22 -4.16 1.72 18.56
CA ARG A 22 -3.99 0.29 18.36
C ARG A 22 -5.34 -0.39 18.25
N HIS A 23 -5.43 -1.33 17.31
CA HIS A 23 -6.60 -2.17 17.09
C HIS A 23 -6.19 -3.63 17.17
N THR A 24 -7.12 -4.49 17.53
CA THR A 24 -6.96 -5.93 17.34
C THR A 24 -6.95 -6.27 15.84
N SER A 25 -6.57 -7.51 15.52
CA SER A 25 -6.61 -8.03 14.15
C SER A 25 -7.99 -7.86 13.50
N SER A 26 -9.07 -8.04 14.29
CA SER A 26 -10.46 -7.86 13.85
C SER A 26 -10.90 -6.39 13.71
N GLY A 27 -10.03 -5.41 13.99
CA GLY A 27 -10.36 -3.98 13.86
C GLY A 27 -10.99 -3.35 15.09
N LYS A 28 -11.17 -4.12 16.19
CA LYS A 28 -11.68 -3.57 17.44
C LYS A 28 -10.64 -2.65 18.09
N PRO A 29 -11.05 -1.48 18.57
CA PRO A 29 -10.16 -0.52 19.22
C PRO A 29 -9.65 -1.07 20.56
N LEU A 30 -8.42 -0.72 20.93
CA LEU A 30 -7.88 -1.00 22.28
C LEU A 30 -8.09 0.16 23.26
N ARG A 31 -8.65 1.29 22.82
CA ARG A 31 -8.98 2.46 23.65
C ARG A 31 -10.44 2.84 23.41
N ALA A 32 -11.13 3.29 24.46
CA ALA A 32 -12.55 3.65 24.39
C ALA A 32 -12.84 4.84 23.47
N ASP A 33 -11.83 5.69 23.21
CA ASP A 33 -11.93 6.91 22.40
C ASP A 33 -11.87 6.65 20.87
N CYS A 34 -11.92 5.39 20.45
CA CYS A 34 -11.82 5.01 19.05
C CYS A 34 -13.02 4.14 18.66
N PRO A 35 -13.78 4.46 17.61
CA PRO A 35 -14.91 3.62 17.17
C PRO A 35 -14.46 2.32 16.50
N GLY A 36 -13.14 2.15 16.29
CA GLY A 36 -12.55 1.00 15.62
C GLY A 36 -12.30 1.24 14.14
N ARG A 37 -11.53 0.33 13.54
CA ARG A 37 -11.18 0.39 12.12
C ARG A 37 -12.27 -0.26 11.28
N ALA A 38 -12.83 0.48 10.32
CA ALA A 38 -13.75 -0.05 9.33
C ALA A 38 -13.00 -0.67 8.13
N TYR A 39 -11.97 0.02 7.63
CA TYR A 39 -11.15 -0.46 6.53
C TYR A 39 -9.70 0.02 6.61
N THR A 40 -8.85 -0.60 5.80
CA THR A 40 -7.47 -0.19 5.55
C THR A 40 -7.36 0.19 4.08
N GLN A 41 -6.61 1.24 3.80
CA GLN A 41 -6.31 1.72 2.46
C GLN A 41 -4.78 1.78 2.26
N ALA A 42 -4.34 1.54 1.02
CA ALA A 42 -2.99 1.82 0.57
C ALA A 42 -3.07 2.60 -0.74
N VAL A 43 -2.46 3.78 -0.80
CA VAL A 43 -2.37 4.60 -2.00
C VAL A 43 -0.91 4.69 -2.39
N CYS A 44 -0.56 4.29 -3.62
CA CYS A 44 0.81 4.37 -4.08
C CYS A 44 1.13 5.76 -4.60
N SER A 45 2.34 6.24 -4.31
CA SER A 45 2.89 7.47 -4.84
C SER A 45 3.12 7.46 -6.36
N CYS A 46 2.83 6.35 -7.06
CA CYS A 46 2.79 6.32 -8.52
C CYS A 46 1.53 6.98 -9.10
N GLY A 47 0.48 7.19 -8.28
CA GLY A 47 -0.76 7.84 -8.71
C GLY A 47 -1.76 6.92 -9.43
N GLU A 48 -1.34 5.73 -9.85
CA GLU A 48 -2.17 4.81 -10.65
C GLU A 48 -2.72 3.62 -9.85
N TRP A 49 -2.36 3.51 -8.57
CA TRP A 49 -2.72 2.35 -7.75
C TRP A 49 -3.24 2.75 -6.38
N GLU A 50 -4.42 2.22 -6.07
CA GLU A 50 -5.03 2.26 -4.75
C GLU A 50 -5.61 0.88 -4.42
N MET A 51 -5.55 0.50 -3.14
CA MET A 51 -6.21 -0.69 -2.62
C MET A 51 -6.91 -0.40 -1.31
N THR A 52 -8.19 -0.77 -1.21
CA THR A 52 -9.01 -0.59 -0.01
C THR A 52 -9.67 -1.90 0.40
N GLY A 53 -9.72 -2.20 1.70
CA GLY A 53 -10.39 -3.41 2.19
C GLY A 53 -10.49 -3.51 3.71
N ARG A 54 -11.44 -4.31 4.20
CA ARG A 54 -11.65 -4.52 5.65
C ARG A 54 -10.50 -5.30 6.31
N ALA A 55 -9.93 -6.24 5.56
CA ALA A 55 -8.83 -7.07 6.01
C ALA A 55 -7.48 -6.40 5.74
N LYS A 56 -6.86 -5.84 6.79
CA LYS A 56 -5.52 -5.24 6.72
C LYS A 56 -4.49 -6.16 6.06
N GLY A 57 -4.54 -7.47 6.37
CA GLY A 57 -3.62 -8.46 5.82
C GLY A 57 -3.68 -8.54 4.30
N TYR A 58 -4.88 -8.56 3.73
CA TYR A 58 -5.10 -8.61 2.29
C TYR A 58 -4.62 -7.33 1.59
N VAL A 59 -4.98 -6.16 2.13
CA VAL A 59 -4.52 -4.86 1.59
C VAL A 59 -2.98 -4.75 1.64
N ASN A 60 -2.36 -5.18 2.75
CA ASN A 60 -0.91 -5.19 2.92
C ASN A 60 -0.21 -6.17 1.95
N GLU A 61 -0.88 -7.27 1.62
CA GLU A 61 -0.38 -8.28 0.70
C GLU A 61 -0.39 -7.78 -0.75
N CYS A 62 -1.52 -7.25 -1.21
CA CYS A 62 -1.63 -6.58 -2.52
C CYS A 62 -0.66 -5.40 -2.64
N ARG A 63 -0.52 -4.59 -1.57
CA ARG A 63 0.47 -3.51 -1.51
C ARG A 63 1.90 -4.02 -1.71
N ARG A 64 2.28 -5.12 -1.05
CA ARG A 64 3.63 -5.68 -1.22
C ARG A 64 3.88 -6.16 -2.64
N ARG A 65 2.90 -6.82 -3.27
CA ARG A 65 2.98 -7.23 -4.69
C ARG A 65 3.16 -6.02 -5.61
N HIS A 66 2.37 -4.97 -5.42
CA HIS A 66 2.48 -3.76 -6.21
C HIS A 66 3.83 -3.05 -6.06
N LEU A 67 4.37 -2.97 -4.83
CA LEU A 67 5.70 -2.40 -4.60
C LEU A 67 6.82 -3.27 -5.19
N ALA A 68 6.62 -4.59 -5.28
CA ALA A 68 7.56 -5.49 -5.96
C ALA A 68 7.58 -5.23 -7.47
N ASP A 69 6.43 -5.02 -8.12
CA ASP A 69 6.35 -4.66 -9.55
C ASP A 69 7.20 -3.42 -9.88
N HIS A 70 7.17 -2.40 -9.01
CA HIS A 70 8.06 -1.23 -9.15
C HIS A 70 9.55 -1.56 -9.06
N ALA A 71 9.92 -2.57 -8.27
CA ALA A 71 11.29 -3.05 -8.13
C ALA A 71 11.71 -3.99 -9.27
N GLU A 72 10.75 -4.61 -9.96
CA GLU A 72 10.94 -5.46 -11.14
C GLU A 72 10.94 -4.65 -12.46
N ARG A 73 10.39 -3.42 -12.44
CA ARG A 73 10.41 -2.47 -13.55
C ARG A 73 11.71 -1.68 -13.83
N PRO A 74 12.92 -1.96 -13.28
CA PRO A 74 14.15 -1.44 -13.86
C PRO A 74 14.72 -2.47 -14.86
N LYS A 75 14.52 -2.16 -16.17
CA LYS A 75 15.29 -2.58 -17.37
C LYS A 75 14.47 -3.27 -18.48
N VAL A 76 13.61 -2.52 -19.17
CA VAL A 76 13.55 -2.59 -20.65
C VAL A 76 14.58 -1.60 -21.22
N LEU A 77 15.84 -1.88 -20.91
CA LEU A 77 17.01 -1.41 -21.67
C LEU A 77 18.13 -2.42 -21.41
N ARG A 78 17.90 -3.66 -21.81
CA ARG A 78 18.92 -4.71 -21.90
C ARG A 78 18.77 -5.47 -23.22
N ASP A 79 18.66 -4.72 -24.31
CA ASP A 79 19.13 -5.18 -25.63
C ASP A 79 19.07 -3.99 -26.61
N LEU A 80 20.06 -3.11 -26.53
CA LEU A 80 20.44 -2.35 -27.72
C LEU A 80 21.34 -3.31 -28.51
N PRO A 81 20.91 -3.80 -29.69
CA PRO A 81 21.77 -4.63 -30.52
C PRO A 81 23.02 -3.81 -30.87
N GLY A 82 24.20 -4.34 -30.52
CA GLY A 82 25.48 -3.71 -30.83
C GLY A 82 25.61 -3.51 -32.33
N LEU A 83 25.57 -2.25 -32.76
CA LEU A 83 25.96 -1.84 -34.10
C LEU A 83 27.48 -1.60 -34.11
N ASP A 84 28.10 -2.02 -35.22
CA ASP A 84 29.50 -1.85 -35.67
C ASP A 84 30.50 -2.96 -35.21
N ALA A 85 31.39 -3.50 -36.05
CA ALA A 85 32.04 -2.91 -37.22
C ALA A 85 32.44 -3.95 -38.29
N SER A 86 32.67 -3.44 -39.50
CA SER A 86 33.19 -4.10 -40.71
C SER A 86 34.62 -4.62 -40.60
#